data_AF-A0A3D2UV81-F1
#
_entry.id   AF-A0A3D2UV81-F1
#
_cell.length_a   1.000
_cell.length_b   1.000
_cell.length_c   1.000
_cell.angle_alpha   90.00
_cell.angle_beta   90.00
_cell.angle_gamma   90.00
#
_symmetry.space_group_name_H-M   'P 1'
#
loop_
_entity.id
_entity.type
_entity.pdbx_description
1 polymer ?
#
loop_
_entity_poly.entity_id
_entity_poly.type
_entity_poly.pdbx_seq_one_letter_code
_entity_poly.pdbx_strand_id
1 'polypeptide(L)'
;MVYSFMKSIFSMKFPWPLWVAMLMALNMVGPLFFIHTLEAKVVLGSTLAGAMLMMIIFCRYGFVRLMGLGHIFWMPVVIWL
;
A
#
# COMPACT_ATOMS: atom_id res chain seq x y z
N MET A 1 0.77 11.59 -12.12
CA MET A 1 0.68 11.02 -10.75
C MET A 1 1.24 9.59 -10.72
N VAL A 2 0.49 8.59 -11.19
CA VAL A 2 0.89 7.17 -11.14
C VAL A 2 2.16 6.86 -11.95
N TYR A 3 2.31 7.44 -13.15
CA TYR A 3 3.50 7.22 -13.98
C TYR A 3 4.81 7.63 -13.30
N SER A 4 4.83 8.79 -12.62
CA SER A 4 6.02 9.26 -11.89
C SER A 4 6.37 8.35 -10.71
N PHE A 5 5.35 7.84 -10.02
CA PHE A 5 5.51 6.89 -8.93
C PHE A 5 6.09 5.57 -9.42
N MET A 6 5.51 4.99 -10.49
CA MET A 6 6.01 3.77 -11.11
C MET A 6 7.45 3.93 -11.60
N LYS A 7 7.75 5.02 -12.32
CA LYS A 7 9.12 5.34 -12.77
C LYS A 7 10.10 5.40 -11.60
N SER A 8 9.70 6.01 -10.49
CA SER A 8 10.53 6.13 -9.29
C SER A 8 10.75 4.78 -8.60
N ILE A 9 9.73 3.91 -8.54
CA ILE A 9 9.89 2.53 -8.05
C ILE A 9 10.86 1.76 -8.93
N PHE A 10 10.69 1.80 -10.26
CA PHE A 10 11.57 1.07 -11.18
C PHE A 10 13.01 1.60 -11.20
N SER A 11 13.25 2.84 -10.77
CA SER A 11 14.62 3.36 -10.59
C SER A 11 15.33 2.87 -9.32
N MET A 12 14.61 2.20 -8.40
CA MET A 12 15.24 1.65 -7.19
C MET A 12 16.16 0.47 -7.53
N LYS A 13 17.21 0.29 -6.73
CA LYS A 13 18.10 -0.87 -6.86
C LYS A 13 17.33 -2.16 -6.63
N PHE A 14 17.62 -3.18 -7.43
CA PHE A 14 17.14 -4.53 -7.15
C PHE A 14 17.60 -4.98 -5.74
N PRO A 15 16.75 -5.64 -4.92
CA PRO A 15 15.44 -6.25 -5.22
C PRO A 15 14.21 -5.38 -4.87
N TRP A 16 14.40 -4.11 -4.51
CA TRP A 16 13.32 -3.27 -3.97
C TRP A 16 12.09 -3.12 -4.88
N PRO A 17 12.21 -2.93 -6.22
CA PRO A 17 11.03 -2.84 -7.08
C PRO A 17 10.18 -4.11 -7.04
N LEU A 18 10.82 -5.29 -7.02
CA LEU A 18 10.15 -6.58 -6.94
C LEU A 18 9.43 -6.73 -5.60
N TRP A 19 10.10 -6.37 -4.50
CA TRP A 19 9.52 -6.43 -3.16
C TRP A 19 8.27 -5.55 -3.05
N VAL A 20 8.34 -4.30 -3.52
CA VAL A 20 7.18 -3.38 -3.49
C VAL A 20 6.05 -3.90 -4.37
N ALA A 21 6.35 -4.40 -5.58
CA ALA A 21 5.34 -4.97 -6.47
C ALA A 21 4.65 -6.20 -5.85
N MET A 22 5.40 -7.10 -5.22
CA MET A 22 4.86 -8.27 -4.53
C MET A 22 3.98 -7.87 -3.36
N LEU A 23 4.42 -6.93 -2.51
CA LEU A 23 3.59 -6.43 -1.41
C LEU A 23 2.30 -5.80 -1.92
N MET A 24 2.36 -4.99 -2.98
CA MET A 24 1.18 -4.36 -3.53
C MET A 24 0.21 -5.39 -4.13
N ALA A 25 0.72 -6.41 -4.81
CA ALA A 25 -0.08 -7.51 -5.34
C ALA A 25 -0.73 -8.34 -4.23
N LEU A 26 0.03 -8.78 -3.22
CA LEU A 26 -0.50 -9.62 -2.14
C LEU A 26 -1.57 -8.90 -1.32
N ASN A 27 -1.37 -7.62 -0.99
CA ASN A 27 -2.33 -6.85 -0.20
C ASN A 27 -3.58 -6.46 -0.98
N MET A 28 -3.52 -6.39 -2.32
CA MET A 28 -4.71 -6.17 -3.14
C MET A 28 -5.44 -7.46 -3.50
N VAL A 29 -4.71 -8.53 -3.83
CA VAL A 29 -5.29 -9.76 -4.36
C VAL A 29 -5.67 -10.73 -3.23
N GLY A 30 -4.88 -10.80 -2.16
CA GLY A 30 -5.15 -11.68 -1.02
C GLY A 30 -6.56 -11.52 -0.44
N PRO A 31 -6.99 -10.29 -0.08
CA PRO A 31 -8.32 -10.06 0.48
C PRO A 31 -9.47 -10.38 -0.48
N LEU A 32 -9.24 -10.38 -1.79
CA LEU A 32 -10.30 -10.69 -2.77
C LEU A 32 -10.80 -12.13 -2.67
N PHE A 33 -9.92 -13.07 -2.28
CA PHE A 33 -10.32 -14.47 -2.06
C PHE A 33 -11.25 -14.65 -0.85
N PHE A 34 -11.19 -13.72 0.12
CA PHE A 34 -11.95 -13.78 1.37
C PHE A 34 -12.96 -12.64 1.49
N ILE A 35 -13.37 -12.03 0.37
CA ILE A 35 -14.17 -10.79 0.32
C ILE A 35 -15.53 -10.88 1.05
N HIS A 36 -16.00 -12.10 1.31
CA HIS A 36 -17.21 -12.35 2.09
C HIS A 36 -17.03 -12.06 3.59
N THR A 37 -15.80 -12.13 4.10
CA THR A 37 -15.46 -11.84 5.50
C THR A 37 -15.34 -10.33 5.74
N LEU A 38 -15.66 -9.89 6.96
CA LEU A 38 -15.49 -8.50 7.36
C LEU A 38 -14.00 -8.12 7.42
N GLU A 39 -13.17 -9.03 7.91
CA GLU A 39 -11.71 -8.90 8.00
C GLU A 39 -11.08 -8.53 6.65
N ALA A 40 -11.40 -9.27 5.59
CA ALA A 40 -10.87 -9.00 4.26
C ALA A 40 -11.30 -7.62 3.71
N LYS A 41 -12.53 -7.20 3.98
CA LYS A 41 -13.00 -5.86 3.60
C LYS A 41 -12.25 -4.76 4.33
N VAL A 42 -11.96 -4.96 5.61
CA VAL A 42 -11.16 -4.02 6.41
C VAL A 42 -9.73 -3.96 5.88
N VAL A 43 -9.07 -5.09 5.63
CA VAL A 43 -7.72 -5.13 5.05
C VAL A 43 -7.68 -4.42 3.69
N LEU A 44 -8.64 -4.69 2.81
CA LEU A 44 -8.73 -4.06 1.49
C LEU A 44 -8.99 -2.56 1.60
N GLY A 45 -9.89 -2.14 2.49
CA GLY A 45 -10.17 -0.74 2.78
C GLY A 45 -8.95 0.00 3.33
N SER A 46 -8.25 -0.59 4.29
CA SER A 46 -7.01 -0.06 4.87
C SER A 46 -5.90 0.06 3.83
N THR A 47 -5.76 -0.94 2.96
CA THR A 47 -4.78 -0.93 1.86
C THR A 47 -5.08 0.18 0.86
N LEU A 48 -6.34 0.35 0.45
CA LEU A 48 -6.74 1.43 -0.46
C LEU A 48 -6.55 2.82 0.16
N ALA A 49 -6.98 3.02 1.41
CA ALA A 49 -6.83 4.28 2.12
C ALA A 49 -5.34 4.64 2.32
N GLY A 50 -4.53 3.67 2.73
CA GLY A 50 -3.08 3.83 2.85
C GLY A 50 -2.41 4.17 1.52
N ALA A 51 -2.75 3.44 0.45
CA ALA A 51 -2.20 3.69 -0.88
C ALA A 51 -2.57 5.09 -1.41
N MET A 52 -3.81 5.53 -1.19
CA MET A 52 -4.26 6.87 -1.58
C MET A 52 -3.49 7.96 -0.83
N LEU A 53 -3.34 7.83 0.50
CA LEU A 53 -2.58 8.79 1.30
C LEU A 53 -1.10 8.83 0.91
N MET A 54 -0.47 7.68 0.71
CA MET A 54 0.92 7.61 0.25
C MET A 54 1.08 8.24 -1.14
N MET A 55 0.11 8.08 -2.04
CA MET A 55 0.16 8.68 -3.37
C MET A 55 0.09 10.20 -3.32
N ILE A 56 -0.77 10.75 -2.45
CA ILE A 56 -0.88 12.19 -2.22
C ILE A 56 0.45 12.73 -1.67
N ILE A 57 1.04 12.07 -0.68
CA ILE A 57 2.33 12.47 -0.09
C ILE A 57 3.44 12.40 -1.15
N PHE A 58 3.51 11.31 -1.91
CA PHE A 58 4.52 11.13 -2.95
C PHE A 58 4.44 12.24 -4.00
N CYS A 59 3.25 12.66 -4.41
CA CYS A 59 3.10 13.72 -5.42
C CYS A 59 3.58 15.08 -4.94
N ARG A 60 3.53 15.35 -3.63
CA ARG A 60 3.90 16.64 -3.05
C ARG A 60 5.33 16.69 -2.55
N TYR A 61 5.85 15.57 -2.03
CA TYR A 61 7.13 15.51 -1.32
C TYR A 61 8.09 14.43 -1.85
N GLY A 62 7.65 13.55 -2.75
CA GLY A 62 8.43 12.41 -3.23
C GLY A 62 8.57 11.28 -2.19
N PHE A 63 9.64 10.48 -2.31
CA PHE A 63 9.95 9.41 -1.36
C PHE A 63 10.52 9.99 -0.05
N VAL A 64 9.62 10.33 0.88
CA VAL A 64 9.97 10.82 2.23
C VAL A 64 9.42 9.90 3.31
N ARG A 65 9.97 10.00 4.52
CA ARG A 65 9.54 9.19 5.70
C ARG A 65 8.06 9.36 6.04
N LEU A 66 7.44 10.48 5.64
CA LEU A 66 6.01 10.73 5.86
C LEU A 66 5.09 9.71 5.16
N MET A 67 5.56 9.00 4.12
CA MET A 67 4.77 7.92 3.54
C MET A 67 4.45 6.80 4.54
N GLY A 68 5.25 6.66 5.60
CA GLY A 68 4.95 5.73 6.69
C GLY A 68 3.57 5.95 7.32
N LEU A 69 3.03 7.18 7.29
CA LEU A 69 1.70 7.51 7.83
C LEU A 69 0.56 6.75 7.14
N GLY A 70 0.75 6.29 5.89
CA GLY A 70 -0.24 5.44 5.22
C GLY A 70 -0.46 4.09 5.92
N HIS A 71 0.43 3.70 6.83
CA HIS A 71 0.27 2.49 7.62
C HIS A 71 -0.65 2.66 8.85
N ILE A 72 -1.04 3.89 9.22
CA ILE A 72 -1.97 4.10 10.34
C ILE A 72 -3.32 3.41 10.10
N PHE A 73 -3.74 3.28 8.84
CA PHE A 73 -4.97 2.57 8.48
C PHE A 73 -4.92 1.07 8.77
N TRP A 74 -3.76 0.49 9.09
CA TRP A 74 -3.63 -0.90 9.52
C TRP A 74 -3.96 -1.12 11.00
N MET A 75 -4.00 -0.05 11.82
CA MET A 75 -4.32 -0.15 13.25
C MET A 75 -5.62 -0.90 13.56
N PRO A 76 -6.74 -0.71 12.82
CA PRO A 76 -7.95 -1.48 13.05
C PRO A 76 -7.75 -2.99 12.82
N VAL A 77 -6.89 -3.39 11.87
CA VAL A 77 -6.64 -4.81 11.52
C VAL A 77 -6.06 -5.59 12.71
N VAL A 78 -5.36 -4.91 13.62
CA VAL A 78 -4.75 -5.51 14.82
C VAL A 78 -5.78 -6.17 15.74
N ILE A 79 -7.05 -5.80 15.67
CA ILE A 79 -8.12 -6.41 16.48
C ILE A 79 -8.32 -7.90 16.15
N TRP A 80 -7.95 -8.32 14.94
CA TRP A 80 -8.09 -9.70 14.45
C TRP A 80 -6.79 -10.50 14.42
N LEU A 81 -5.68 -9.94 14.94
CA LEU A 81 -4.39 -10.62 15.10
C LEU A 81 -4.29 -11.29 16.48
#